data_AF-A0AAE5X9W2-F1
#
_entry.id   AF-A0AAE5X9W2-F1
#
_cell.length_a   1.000
_cell.length_b   1.000
_cell.length_c   1.000
_cell.angle_alpha   90.00
_cell.angle_beta   90.00
_cell.angle_gamma   90.00
#
_symmetry.space_group_name_H-M   'P 1'
#
loop_
_entity.id
_entity.type
_entity.pdbx_description
1 polymer ?
#
loop_
_entity_poly.entity_id
_entity_poly.type
_entity_poly.pdbx_seq_one_letter_code
_entity_poly.pdbx_strand_id
1 'polypeptide(L)'
;MADDLQLWSTFEYGYVELPDYLCGTSSIMPQKKNPDGLEDIKSLATQASSAFLAVSMSERGPTGFTTMERVNTDSQLKAIGEMIPARLDTLSRLVGDVRFDVARMSYLAGANWCTATDLAAAIARETALGWRKAHELVAGFVAHCFNCGMMPNTVTSADLDAAANQLGFPAPSLDPQLFRESLSPLAFVGRRSTYGSPAPANVCAQIKLARESQTRDAEQQEKLRCVRERAAKALDEAVNAILE
;
A
#
# COMPACT_ATOMS: atom_id res chain seq x y z
N MET A 1 -1.45 1.66 4.68
CA MET A 1 -2.31 2.54 3.86
C MET A 1 -2.49 3.92 4.45
N ALA A 2 -3.17 4.10 5.60
CA ALA A 2 -3.35 5.44 6.18
C ALA A 2 -2.00 6.11 6.48
N ASP A 3 -1.05 5.38 7.09
CA ASP A 3 0.31 5.88 7.31
C ASP A 3 1.04 6.22 6.00
N ASP A 4 0.89 5.39 4.97
CA ASP A 4 1.51 5.64 3.66
C ASP A 4 0.95 6.91 3.02
N LEU A 5 -0.37 7.09 3.02
CA LEU A 5 -1.03 8.29 2.49
C LEU A 5 -0.66 9.55 3.29
N GLN A 6 -0.50 9.42 4.61
CA GLN A 6 -0.03 10.50 5.46
C GLN A 6 1.40 10.89 5.10
N LEU A 7 2.30 9.91 4.95
CA LEU A 7 3.69 10.17 4.53
C LEU A 7 3.74 10.78 3.12
N TRP A 8 2.99 10.21 2.18
CA TRP A 8 2.94 10.64 0.78
C TRP A 8 2.35 12.04 0.60
N SER A 9 1.48 12.49 1.51
CA SER A 9 0.87 13.83 1.50
C SER A 9 1.69 14.89 2.23
N THR A 10 2.80 14.52 2.86
CA THR A 10 3.73 15.50 3.43
C THR A 10 4.28 16.44 2.36
N PHE A 11 4.70 17.64 2.76
CA PHE A 11 5.31 18.60 1.85
C PHE A 11 6.59 18.05 1.21
N GLU A 12 7.35 17.26 1.97
CA GLU A 12 8.61 16.65 1.56
C GLU A 12 8.40 15.56 0.50
N TYR A 13 7.36 14.72 0.65
CA TYR A 13 7.06 13.68 -0.34
C TYR A 13 6.21 14.21 -1.48
N GLY A 14 5.07 14.84 -1.20
CA GLY A 14 4.18 15.45 -2.20
C GLY A 14 3.69 14.48 -3.28
N TYR A 15 3.57 13.18 -3.01
CA TYR A 15 3.12 12.19 -4.00
C TYR A 15 1.62 12.25 -4.18
N VAL A 16 0.89 12.59 -3.12
CA VAL A 16 -0.56 12.60 -3.13
C VAL A 16 -1.11 13.88 -2.50
N GLU A 17 -2.24 14.32 -3.01
CA GLU A 17 -3.08 15.32 -2.38
C GLU A 17 -4.38 14.66 -1.90
N LEU A 18 -4.66 14.81 -0.61
CA LEU A 18 -5.87 14.31 0.03
C LEU A 18 -7.05 15.25 -0.23
N PRO A 19 -8.28 14.74 -0.32
CA PRO A 19 -9.45 15.58 -0.51
C PRO A 19 -9.74 16.44 0.73
N ASP A 20 -10.26 17.64 0.53
CA ASP A 20 -10.44 18.64 1.60
C ASP A 20 -11.39 18.18 2.70
N TYR A 21 -12.41 17.38 2.38
CA TYR A 21 -13.36 16.89 3.39
C TYR A 21 -12.75 15.92 4.42
N LEU A 22 -11.54 15.42 4.17
CA LEU A 22 -10.77 14.58 5.11
C LEU A 22 -9.67 15.36 5.81
N CYS A 23 -9.53 16.65 5.51
CA CYS A 23 -8.46 17.47 6.04
C CYS A 23 -9.01 18.61 6.89
N GLY A 24 -8.49 18.75 8.11
CA GLY A 24 -8.67 19.97 8.89
C GLY A 24 -7.64 21.03 8.55
N THR A 25 -7.85 22.24 9.07
CA THR A 25 -6.85 23.30 9.08
C THR A 25 -6.50 23.70 10.50
N SER A 26 -5.32 24.30 10.67
CA SER A 26 -4.92 24.83 11.97
C SER A 26 -5.58 26.19 12.20
N SER A 27 -6.01 26.45 13.43
CA SER A 27 -6.55 27.76 13.83
C SER A 27 -5.53 28.91 13.75
N ILE A 28 -4.23 28.63 13.73
CA ILE A 28 -3.15 29.64 13.68
C ILE A 28 -2.30 29.57 12.40
N MET A 29 -2.20 28.40 11.78
CA MET A 29 -1.41 28.20 10.55
C MET A 29 -2.34 28.02 9.34
N PRO A 30 -2.62 29.08 8.56
CA PRO A 30 -3.60 29.06 7.47
C PRO A 30 -3.21 28.16 6.29
N GLN A 31 -1.92 27.84 6.13
CA GLN A 31 -1.41 26.95 5.10
C GLN A 31 -1.54 25.46 5.48
N LYS A 32 -1.86 25.14 6.74
CA LYS A 32 -1.80 23.77 7.22
C LYS A 32 -3.03 22.98 6.78
N LYS A 33 -2.81 21.90 6.02
CA LYS A 33 -3.81 20.89 5.64
C LYS A 33 -3.50 19.60 6.43
N ASN A 34 -4.20 19.37 7.53
CA ASN A 34 -3.96 18.23 8.41
C ASN A 34 -4.79 17.03 7.94
N PRO A 35 -4.21 15.84 7.75
CA PRO A 35 -4.93 14.65 7.31
C PRO A 35 -5.73 13.99 8.44
N ASP A 36 -6.60 14.75 9.11
CA ASP A 36 -7.33 14.31 10.31
C ASP A 36 -8.16 13.03 10.07
N GLY A 37 -8.76 12.92 8.87
CA GLY A 37 -9.50 11.72 8.49
C GLY A 37 -8.63 10.45 8.43
N LEU A 38 -7.34 10.56 8.12
CA LEU A 38 -6.42 9.42 8.17
C LEU A 38 -6.10 9.00 9.60
N GLU A 39 -5.99 9.96 10.52
CA GLU A 39 -5.80 9.67 11.95
C GLU A 39 -7.04 9.00 12.57
N ASP A 40 -8.24 9.41 12.14
CA ASP A 40 -9.50 8.74 12.52
C ASP A 40 -9.52 7.28 12.05
N ILE A 41 -9.05 7.02 10.81
CA ILE A 41 -8.93 5.65 10.28
C ILE A 41 -7.90 4.84 11.08
N LYS A 42 -6.76 5.44 11.45
CA LYS A 42 -5.74 4.78 12.30
C LYS A 42 -6.30 4.45 13.68
N SER A 43 -7.04 5.38 14.28
CA SER A 43 -7.73 5.18 15.56
C SER A 43 -8.71 4.00 15.52
N LEU A 44 -9.36 3.74 14.39
CA LEU A 44 -10.25 2.59 14.23
C LEU A 44 -9.54 1.25 14.46
N ALA A 45 -8.30 1.12 13.97
CA ALA A 45 -7.51 -0.09 14.17
C ALA A 45 -7.18 -0.31 15.68
N THR A 46 -6.87 0.77 16.39
CA THR A 46 -6.68 0.73 17.85
C THR A 46 -7.96 0.33 18.56
N GLN A 47 -9.10 0.97 18.25
CA GLN A 47 -10.39 0.68 18.88
C GLN A 47 -10.83 -0.77 18.64
N ALA A 48 -10.69 -1.28 17.42
CA ALA A 48 -10.99 -2.68 17.10
C ALA A 48 -10.10 -3.65 17.90
N SER A 49 -8.81 -3.33 18.03
CA SER A 49 -7.86 -4.15 18.81
C SER A 49 -8.19 -4.14 20.31
N SER A 50 -8.55 -2.97 20.85
CA SER A 50 -8.96 -2.83 22.26
C SER A 50 -10.25 -3.59 22.55
N ALA A 51 -11.24 -3.52 21.67
CA ALA A 51 -12.48 -4.28 21.80
C ALA A 51 -12.24 -5.79 21.72
N PHE A 52 -11.39 -6.24 20.78
CA PHE A 52 -10.99 -7.64 20.70
C PHE A 52 -10.34 -8.13 22.01
N LEU A 53 -9.40 -7.35 22.56
CA LEU A 53 -8.73 -7.69 23.82
C LEU A 53 -9.73 -7.75 24.97
N ALA A 54 -10.61 -6.75 25.09
CA ALA A 54 -11.62 -6.70 26.15
C ALA A 54 -12.55 -7.92 26.10
N VAL A 55 -13.11 -8.21 24.92
CA VAL A 55 -14.00 -9.37 24.71
C VAL A 55 -13.27 -10.67 25.03
N SER A 56 -12.05 -10.85 24.51
CA SER A 56 -11.27 -12.08 24.71
C SER A 56 -10.88 -12.32 26.18
N MET A 57 -10.69 -11.25 26.96
CA MET A 57 -10.36 -11.35 28.39
C MET A 57 -11.61 -11.51 29.27
N SER A 58 -12.76 -11.04 28.81
CA SER A 58 -14.04 -11.16 29.52
C SER A 58 -14.71 -12.51 29.32
N GLU A 59 -14.65 -13.08 28.11
CA GLU A 59 -15.27 -14.36 27.73
C GLU A 59 -14.43 -15.57 28.19
N ARG A 60 -14.17 -15.69 29.50
CA ARG A 60 -13.31 -16.73 30.10
C ARG A 60 -14.03 -17.62 31.14
N GLY A 61 -15.36 -17.63 31.10
CA GLY A 61 -16.18 -18.46 31.99
C GLY A 61 -15.99 -19.97 31.72
N PRO A 62 -16.22 -20.84 32.72
CA PRO A 62 -16.17 -22.28 32.49
C PRO A 62 -17.27 -22.71 31.51
N THR A 63 -16.98 -23.71 30.67
CA THR A 63 -17.92 -24.22 29.66
C THR A 63 -19.27 -24.57 30.30
N GLY A 64 -20.35 -24.03 29.74
CA GLY A 64 -21.71 -24.24 30.24
C GLY A 64 -22.17 -23.29 31.34
N PHE A 65 -21.33 -22.34 31.75
CA PHE A 65 -21.68 -21.32 32.75
C PHE A 65 -21.47 -19.91 32.18
N THR A 66 -22.46 -19.42 31.44
CA THR A 66 -22.49 -18.04 30.93
C THR A 66 -23.38 -17.22 31.82
N THR A 67 -22.84 -16.24 32.54
CA THR A 67 -23.65 -15.43 33.47
C THR A 67 -23.82 -14.01 32.95
N MET A 68 -22.70 -13.29 32.77
CA MET A 68 -22.72 -11.85 32.46
C MET A 68 -21.59 -11.42 31.52
N GLU A 69 -20.70 -12.34 31.10
CA GLU A 69 -19.53 -12.05 30.28
C GLU A 69 -19.91 -11.32 28.98
N ARG A 70 -20.90 -11.86 28.25
CA ARG A 70 -21.41 -11.24 27.02
C ARG A 70 -22.12 -9.93 27.26
N VAL A 71 -22.94 -9.85 28.32
CA VAL A 71 -23.67 -8.62 28.66
C VAL A 71 -22.68 -7.48 28.97
N ASN A 72 -21.58 -7.79 29.63
CA ASN A 72 -20.55 -6.82 30.00
C ASN A 72 -19.73 -6.33 28.79
N THR A 73 -19.72 -7.07 27.67
CA THR A 73 -18.95 -6.74 26.46
C THR A 73 -19.82 -6.31 25.27
N ASP A 74 -21.15 -6.49 25.35
CA ASP A 74 -22.10 -6.21 24.27
C ASP A 74 -22.01 -4.76 23.76
N SER A 75 -21.91 -3.79 24.68
CA SER A 75 -21.77 -2.37 24.32
C SER A 75 -20.53 -2.08 23.47
N GLN A 76 -19.42 -2.77 23.73
CA GLN A 76 -18.16 -2.61 22.98
C GLN A 76 -18.28 -3.25 21.60
N LEU A 77 -18.87 -4.46 21.54
CA LEU A 77 -19.13 -5.16 20.28
C LEU A 77 -20.07 -4.35 19.37
N LYS A 78 -21.16 -3.81 19.94
CA LYS A 78 -22.11 -2.97 19.21
C LYS A 78 -21.46 -1.70 18.69
N ALA A 79 -20.70 -0.99 19.55
CA ALA A 79 -20.02 0.24 19.14
C ALA A 79 -19.06 0.00 17.96
N ILE A 80 -18.26 -1.07 18.01
CA ILE A 80 -17.36 -1.43 16.90
C ILE A 80 -18.13 -1.85 15.65
N GLY A 81 -19.23 -2.59 15.82
CA GLY A 81 -20.12 -3.00 14.73
C GLY A 81 -20.78 -1.83 13.99
N GLU A 82 -20.98 -0.70 14.66
CA GLU A 82 -21.50 0.53 14.05
C GLU A 82 -20.37 1.42 13.49
N MET A 83 -19.25 1.55 14.22
CA MET A 83 -18.15 2.44 13.82
C MET A 83 -17.37 1.93 12.61
N ILE A 84 -17.07 0.64 12.52
CA ILE A 84 -16.26 0.10 11.42
C ILE A 84 -16.93 0.35 10.06
N PRO A 85 -18.20 -0.04 9.83
CA PRO A 85 -18.84 0.20 8.53
C PRO A 85 -18.90 1.67 8.13
N ALA A 86 -19.20 2.57 9.07
CA ALA A 86 -19.27 4.01 8.79
C ALA A 86 -17.92 4.59 8.35
N ARG A 87 -16.82 4.12 8.95
CA ARG A 87 -15.47 4.55 8.60
C ARG A 87 -14.95 3.87 7.32
N LEU A 88 -15.36 2.64 7.05
CA LEU A 88 -15.04 1.95 5.79
C LEU A 88 -15.67 2.64 4.58
N ASP A 89 -16.89 3.20 4.68
CA ASP A 89 -17.48 4.01 3.60
C ASP A 89 -16.62 5.25 3.31
N THR A 90 -16.17 5.93 4.38
CA THR A 90 -15.27 7.08 4.27
C THR A 90 -13.95 6.71 3.60
N LEU A 91 -13.39 5.56 3.98
CA LEU A 91 -12.16 5.02 3.41
C LEU A 91 -12.31 4.65 1.92
N SER A 92 -13.44 4.07 1.55
CA SER A 92 -13.72 3.73 0.15
C SER A 92 -13.79 4.98 -0.74
N ARG A 93 -14.39 6.07 -0.24
CA ARG A 93 -14.45 7.35 -0.95
C ARG A 93 -13.06 7.98 -1.07
N LEU A 94 -12.28 7.97 0.02
CA LEU A 94 -10.90 8.48 0.03
C LEU A 94 -10.09 7.89 -1.13
N VAL A 95 -10.10 6.56 -1.29
CA VAL A 95 -9.29 5.90 -2.34
C VAL A 95 -9.68 6.35 -3.75
N GLY A 96 -10.95 6.71 -3.97
CA GLY A 96 -11.42 7.26 -5.25
C GLY A 96 -11.04 8.72 -5.49
N ASP A 97 -10.88 9.51 -4.41
CA ASP A 97 -10.74 10.97 -4.48
C ASP A 97 -9.29 11.46 -4.27
N VAL A 98 -8.38 10.60 -3.81
CA VAL A 98 -6.94 10.93 -3.71
C VAL A 98 -6.38 11.27 -5.08
N ARG A 99 -5.68 12.41 -5.17
CA ARG A 99 -4.98 12.83 -6.39
C ARG A 99 -3.52 12.46 -6.28
N PHE A 100 -2.96 11.89 -7.35
CA PHE A 100 -1.56 11.50 -7.42
C PHE A 100 -0.79 12.46 -8.33
N ASP A 101 0.33 13.01 -7.85
CA ASP A 101 1.28 13.74 -8.67
C ASP A 101 2.21 12.75 -9.38
N VAL A 102 1.72 12.19 -10.49
CA VAL A 102 2.44 11.19 -11.29
C VAL A 102 3.76 11.73 -11.81
N ALA A 103 3.83 13.02 -12.14
CA ALA A 103 5.06 13.65 -12.64
C ALA A 103 6.14 13.68 -11.55
N ARG A 104 5.78 14.09 -10.34
CA ARG A 104 6.68 14.08 -9.18
C ARG A 104 7.11 12.67 -8.77
N MET A 105 6.18 11.73 -8.74
CA MET A 105 6.49 10.32 -8.47
C MET A 105 7.48 9.75 -9.50
N SER A 106 7.24 10.03 -10.79
CA SER A 106 8.14 9.60 -11.87
C SER A 106 9.52 10.25 -11.77
N TYR A 107 9.58 11.55 -11.45
CA TYR A 107 10.83 12.26 -11.25
C TYR A 107 11.64 11.64 -10.11
N LEU A 108 11.02 11.43 -8.93
CA LEU A 108 11.73 10.92 -7.76
C LEU A 108 12.18 9.46 -7.92
N ALA A 109 11.39 8.64 -8.62
CA ALA A 109 11.82 7.29 -9.01
C ALA A 109 13.09 7.34 -9.90
N GLY A 110 13.20 8.35 -10.77
CA GLY A 110 14.38 8.56 -11.62
C GLY A 110 15.56 9.27 -10.92
N ALA A 111 15.35 9.86 -9.74
CA ALA A 111 16.35 10.70 -9.07
C ALA A 111 17.12 9.99 -7.96
N ASN A 112 16.53 8.97 -7.33
CA ASN A 112 17.07 8.41 -6.07
C ASN A 112 17.66 7.01 -6.19
N TRP A 113 18.21 6.65 -7.36
CA TRP A 113 18.92 5.39 -7.59
C TRP A 113 18.15 4.10 -7.22
N CYS A 114 16.81 4.14 -7.15
CA CYS A 114 16.00 2.96 -6.79
C CYS A 114 16.11 1.83 -7.81
N THR A 115 16.65 2.12 -9.00
CA THR A 115 16.92 1.19 -10.10
C THR A 115 18.34 0.59 -10.06
N ALA A 116 19.19 0.94 -9.09
CA ALA A 116 20.57 0.45 -8.99
C ALA A 116 20.68 -1.08 -8.96
N THR A 117 19.69 -1.78 -8.39
CA THR A 117 19.62 -3.24 -8.42
C THR A 117 19.54 -3.82 -9.84
N ASP A 118 18.85 -3.14 -10.76
CA ASP A 118 18.79 -3.56 -12.16
C ASP A 118 20.11 -3.31 -12.90
N LEU A 119 20.83 -2.24 -12.55
CA LEU A 119 22.19 -2.02 -13.06
C LEU A 119 23.13 -3.14 -12.59
N ALA A 120 23.08 -3.52 -11.32
CA ALA A 120 23.88 -4.64 -10.80
C ALA A 120 23.52 -5.96 -11.49
N ALA A 121 22.22 -6.19 -11.74
CA ALA A 121 21.76 -7.37 -12.47
C ALA A 121 22.21 -7.38 -13.94
N ALA A 122 22.26 -6.20 -14.59
CA ALA A 122 22.78 -6.07 -15.94
C ALA A 122 24.27 -6.40 -15.99
N ILE A 123 25.09 -5.80 -15.11
CA ILE A 123 26.52 -6.12 -15.04
C ILE A 123 26.73 -7.62 -14.80
N ALA A 124 25.99 -8.22 -13.88
CA ALA A 124 26.14 -9.63 -13.55
C ALA A 124 25.73 -10.59 -14.68
N ARG A 125 24.87 -10.15 -15.59
CA ARG A 125 24.40 -10.93 -16.75
C ARG A 125 25.31 -10.76 -17.96
N GLU A 126 25.73 -9.53 -18.24
CA GLU A 126 26.53 -9.22 -19.43
C GLU A 126 28.03 -9.48 -19.23
N THR A 127 28.48 -9.63 -17.98
CA THR A 127 29.90 -9.81 -17.65
C THR A 127 30.12 -11.06 -16.81
N ALA A 128 31.38 -11.46 -16.65
CA ALA A 128 31.76 -12.55 -15.75
C ALA A 128 31.75 -12.15 -14.25
N LEU A 129 31.39 -10.89 -13.92
CA LEU A 129 31.27 -10.44 -12.54
C LEU A 129 30.02 -11.05 -11.91
N GLY A 130 30.17 -12.11 -11.11
CA GLY A 130 29.04 -12.67 -10.35
C GLY A 130 28.33 -11.61 -9.49
N TRP A 131 27.07 -11.87 -9.13
CA TRP A 131 26.16 -10.93 -8.46
C TRP A 131 26.79 -10.08 -7.34
N ARG A 132 27.53 -10.71 -6.41
CA ARG A 132 28.14 -10.00 -5.27
C ARG A 132 29.12 -8.91 -5.73
N LYS A 133 29.96 -9.20 -6.73
CA LYS A 133 30.93 -8.23 -7.27
C LYS A 133 30.24 -7.12 -8.06
N ALA A 134 29.25 -7.47 -8.86
CA ALA A 134 28.44 -6.48 -9.59
C ALA A 134 27.72 -5.53 -8.62
N HIS A 135 27.17 -6.06 -7.53
CA HIS A 135 26.54 -5.28 -6.47
C HIS A 135 27.54 -4.36 -5.76
N GLU A 136 28.72 -4.87 -5.39
CA GLU A 136 29.80 -4.06 -4.78
C GLU A 136 30.24 -2.91 -5.68
N LEU A 137 30.43 -3.19 -6.98
CA LEU A 137 30.75 -2.17 -7.98
C LEU A 137 29.67 -1.10 -8.06
N VAL A 138 28.39 -1.48 -8.20
CA VAL A 138 27.28 -0.52 -8.29
C VAL A 138 27.14 0.27 -7.00
N ALA A 139 27.32 -0.36 -5.83
CA ALA A 139 27.27 0.35 -4.55
C ALA A 139 28.36 1.45 -4.46
N GLY A 140 29.59 1.13 -4.89
CA GLY A 140 30.67 2.11 -4.96
C GLY A 140 30.40 3.22 -5.98
N PHE A 141 29.89 2.87 -7.16
CA PHE A 141 29.51 3.83 -8.20
C PHE A 141 28.41 4.80 -7.71
N VAL A 142 27.35 4.27 -7.09
CA VAL A 142 26.25 5.08 -6.54
C VAL A 142 26.75 5.99 -5.40
N ALA A 143 27.61 5.48 -4.51
CA ALA A 143 28.20 6.29 -3.44
C ALA A 143 29.05 7.45 -4.00
N HIS A 144 29.83 7.20 -5.05
CA HIS A 144 30.57 8.24 -5.75
C HIS A 144 29.62 9.30 -6.33
N CYS A 145 28.58 8.86 -7.06
CA CYS A 145 27.61 9.76 -7.65
C CYS A 145 26.90 10.63 -6.60
N PHE A 146 26.51 10.06 -5.46
CA PHE A 146 25.91 10.82 -4.36
C PHE A 146 26.85 11.92 -3.83
N ASN A 147 28.12 11.59 -3.60
CA ASN A 147 29.11 12.56 -3.12
C ASN A 147 29.36 13.70 -4.14
N CYS A 148 29.18 13.42 -5.42
CA CYS A 148 29.32 14.39 -6.52
C CYS A 148 28.01 15.08 -6.89
N GLY A 149 26.89 14.79 -6.23
CA GLY A 149 25.57 15.35 -6.56
C GLY A 149 25.03 14.91 -7.93
N MET A 150 25.48 13.77 -8.46
CA MET A 150 25.05 13.23 -9.74
C MET A 150 23.78 12.38 -9.59
N MET A 151 22.89 12.50 -10.57
CA MET A 151 21.63 11.76 -10.64
C MET A 151 21.72 10.59 -11.65
N PRO A 152 20.85 9.57 -11.56
CA PRO A 152 20.85 8.45 -12.49
C PRO A 152 20.74 8.86 -13.98
N ASN A 153 20.04 9.96 -14.28
CA ASN A 153 19.85 10.46 -15.64
C ASN A 153 21.03 11.32 -16.16
N THR A 154 21.98 11.70 -15.30
CA THR A 154 23.15 12.52 -15.67
C THR A 154 24.40 11.69 -15.90
N VAL A 155 24.40 10.41 -15.52
CA VAL A 155 25.54 9.52 -15.68
C VAL A 155 25.47 8.69 -16.97
N THR A 156 26.61 8.16 -17.36
CA THR A 156 26.81 7.34 -18.56
C THR A 156 27.51 6.02 -18.22
N SER A 157 27.53 5.08 -19.18
CA SER A 157 28.30 3.84 -19.01
C SER A 157 29.80 4.09 -18.85
N ALA A 158 30.33 5.17 -19.44
CA ALA A 158 31.73 5.57 -19.26
C ALA A 158 32.03 6.00 -17.82
N ASP A 159 31.10 6.65 -17.13
CA ASP A 159 31.25 7.01 -15.72
C ASP A 159 31.31 5.75 -14.84
N LEU A 160 30.52 4.72 -15.17
CA LEU A 160 30.56 3.42 -14.51
C LEU A 160 31.92 2.73 -14.73
N ASP A 161 32.47 2.77 -15.94
CA ASP A 161 33.78 2.18 -16.25
C ASP A 161 34.91 2.92 -15.52
N ALA A 162 34.84 4.25 -15.45
CA ALA A 162 35.78 5.06 -14.67
C ALA A 162 35.74 4.69 -13.17
N ALA A 163 34.54 4.56 -12.61
CA ALA A 163 34.36 4.13 -11.22
C ALA A 163 34.85 2.70 -10.99
N ALA A 164 34.61 1.78 -11.93
CA ALA A 164 35.09 0.41 -11.85
C ALA A 164 36.62 0.36 -11.73
N ASN A 165 37.33 1.11 -12.58
CA ASN A 165 38.77 1.20 -12.54
C ASN A 165 39.30 1.76 -11.20
N GLN A 166 38.66 2.80 -10.67
CA GLN A 166 39.04 3.37 -9.37
C GLN A 166 38.80 2.40 -8.19
N LEU A 167 37.76 1.58 -8.28
CA LEU A 167 37.38 0.61 -7.26
C LEU A 167 38.13 -0.74 -7.40
N GLY A 168 39.02 -0.88 -8.39
CA GLY A 168 39.78 -2.11 -8.64
C GLY A 168 38.96 -3.23 -9.31
N PHE A 169 37.84 -2.89 -9.96
CA PHE A 169 37.06 -3.81 -10.77
C PHE A 169 37.44 -3.68 -12.26
N PRO A 170 37.33 -4.77 -13.04
CA PRO A 170 37.40 -4.63 -14.50
C PRO A 170 36.24 -3.76 -15.00
N ALA A 171 36.52 -2.88 -15.96
CA ALA A 171 35.51 -2.04 -16.61
C ALA A 171 34.42 -2.91 -17.25
N PRO A 172 33.14 -2.80 -16.84
CA PRO A 172 32.06 -3.59 -17.40
C PRO A 172 31.86 -3.40 -18.90
N SER A 173 32.21 -2.23 -19.45
CA SER A 173 32.01 -1.89 -20.87
C SER A 173 30.57 -2.16 -21.33
N LEU A 174 29.60 -1.80 -20.48
CA LEU A 174 28.18 -1.98 -20.78
C LEU A 174 27.76 -1.15 -21.98
N ASP A 175 26.94 -1.75 -22.85
CA ASP A 175 26.27 -1.03 -23.92
C ASP A 175 25.53 0.21 -23.36
N PRO A 176 25.72 1.41 -23.94
CA PRO A 176 25.13 2.64 -23.42
C PRO A 176 23.60 2.61 -23.35
N GLN A 177 22.93 1.92 -24.27
CA GLN A 177 21.48 1.78 -24.24
C GLN A 177 21.05 0.87 -23.09
N LEU A 178 21.70 -0.29 -22.92
CA LEU A 178 21.44 -1.19 -21.79
C LEU A 178 21.69 -0.51 -20.43
N PHE A 179 22.75 0.30 -20.32
CA PHE A 179 23.03 1.09 -19.12
C PHE A 179 21.87 2.06 -18.82
N ARG A 180 21.43 2.83 -19.82
CA ARG A 180 20.29 3.76 -19.70
C ARG A 180 19.01 3.02 -19.29
N GLU A 181 18.71 1.89 -19.93
CA GLU A 181 17.54 1.07 -19.65
C GLU A 181 17.58 0.44 -18.25
N SER A 182 18.77 0.13 -17.74
CA SER A 182 18.95 -0.42 -16.39
C SER A 182 18.64 0.62 -15.30
N LEU A 183 18.88 1.91 -15.60
CA LEU A 183 18.56 3.01 -14.69
C LEU A 183 17.14 3.58 -14.88
N SER A 184 16.41 3.18 -15.92
CA SER A 184 15.05 3.65 -16.20
C SER A 184 14.00 3.03 -15.25
N PRO A 185 13.25 3.83 -14.48
CA PRO A 185 12.19 3.32 -13.59
C PRO A 185 11.06 2.61 -14.35
N LEU A 186 10.67 3.12 -15.52
CA LEU A 186 9.63 2.50 -16.34
C LEU A 186 10.08 1.13 -16.86
N ALA A 187 11.34 1.03 -17.30
CA ALA A 187 11.89 -0.24 -17.75
C ALA A 187 12.03 -1.23 -16.57
N PHE A 188 12.42 -0.73 -15.39
CA PHE A 188 12.45 -1.53 -14.16
C PHE A 188 11.08 -2.15 -13.88
N VAL A 189 10.01 -1.37 -13.91
CA VAL A 189 8.64 -1.86 -13.71
C VAL A 189 8.25 -2.87 -14.80
N GLY A 190 8.51 -2.56 -16.07
CA GLY A 190 8.14 -3.42 -17.19
C GLY A 190 8.84 -4.79 -17.22
N ARG A 191 10.09 -4.88 -16.74
CA ARG A 191 10.85 -6.13 -16.69
C ARG A 191 10.37 -7.12 -15.64
N ARG A 192 9.62 -6.68 -14.63
CA ARG A 192 9.15 -7.56 -13.57
C ARG A 192 7.93 -8.33 -14.05
N SER A 193 8.16 -9.54 -14.55
CA SER A 193 7.10 -10.38 -15.13
C SER A 193 6.61 -11.50 -14.20
N THR A 194 7.21 -11.68 -13.03
CA THR A 194 6.78 -12.72 -12.07
C THR A 194 5.41 -12.41 -11.46
N TYR A 195 4.72 -13.44 -11.00
CA TYR A 195 3.42 -13.28 -10.34
C TYR A 195 3.50 -12.28 -9.17
N GLY A 196 2.53 -11.35 -9.11
CA GLY A 196 2.43 -10.33 -8.05
C GLY A 196 3.37 -9.12 -8.23
N SER A 197 4.11 -9.05 -9.33
CA SER A 197 5.06 -7.97 -9.58
C SER A 197 4.42 -6.76 -10.30
N PRO A 198 5.11 -5.59 -10.36
CA PRO A 198 4.46 -4.33 -10.73
C PRO A 198 4.26 -4.12 -12.23
N ALA A 199 4.69 -5.03 -13.12
CA ALA A 199 4.50 -4.81 -14.55
C ALA A 199 3.02 -4.65 -14.91
N PRO A 200 2.67 -3.79 -15.90
CA PRO A 200 1.29 -3.51 -16.25
C PRO A 200 0.45 -4.76 -16.54
N ALA A 201 1.02 -5.76 -17.22
CA ALA A 201 0.32 -7.02 -17.49
C ALA A 201 -0.09 -7.77 -16.20
N ASN A 202 0.80 -7.80 -15.20
CA ASN A 202 0.54 -8.43 -13.91
C ASN A 202 -0.48 -7.65 -13.08
N VAL A 203 -0.37 -6.32 -13.06
CA VAL A 203 -1.34 -5.45 -12.37
C VAL A 203 -2.73 -5.59 -13.00
N CYS A 204 -2.83 -5.59 -14.33
CA CYS A 204 -4.08 -5.84 -15.05
C CYS A 204 -4.69 -7.21 -14.72
N ALA A 205 -3.86 -8.26 -14.63
CA ALA A 205 -4.32 -9.59 -14.23
C ALA A 205 -4.86 -9.60 -12.78
N GLN A 206 -4.18 -8.93 -11.84
CA GLN A 206 -4.63 -8.81 -10.45
C GLN A 206 -5.93 -8.00 -10.33
N ILE A 207 -6.09 -6.91 -11.11
CA ILE A 207 -7.33 -6.15 -11.17
C ILE A 207 -8.49 -7.02 -11.65
N LYS A 208 -8.26 -7.88 -12.64
CA LYS A 208 -9.29 -8.82 -13.11
C LYS A 208 -9.71 -9.79 -12.00
N LEU A 209 -8.76 -10.40 -11.30
CA LEU A 209 -9.03 -11.29 -10.16
C LEU A 209 -9.78 -10.58 -9.03
N ALA A 210 -9.41 -9.34 -8.72
CA ALA A 210 -10.09 -8.53 -7.71
C ALA A 210 -11.55 -8.24 -8.08
N ARG A 211 -11.83 -7.92 -9.35
CA ARG A 211 -13.21 -7.72 -9.86
C ARG A 211 -14.05 -9.00 -9.81
N GLU A 212 -13.45 -10.14 -10.14
CA GLU A 212 -14.12 -11.44 -10.01
C GLU A 212 -14.43 -11.76 -8.54
N SER A 213 -13.51 -11.46 -7.61
CA SER A 213 -13.75 -11.60 -6.17
C SER A 213 -14.88 -10.69 -5.70
N GLN A 214 -14.85 -9.41 -6.09
CA GLN A 214 -15.89 -8.45 -5.74
C GLN A 214 -17.28 -8.90 -6.21
N THR A 215 -17.36 -9.52 -7.38
CA THR A 215 -18.63 -10.07 -7.90
C THR A 215 -19.13 -11.22 -7.03
N ARG A 216 -18.24 -12.17 -6.67
CA ARG A 216 -18.60 -13.27 -5.76
C ARG A 216 -19.03 -12.78 -4.38
N ASP A 217 -18.34 -11.77 -3.86
CA ASP A 217 -18.65 -11.18 -2.55
C ASP A 217 -20.05 -10.51 -2.59
N ALA A 218 -20.38 -9.81 -3.68
CA ALA A 218 -21.70 -9.21 -3.87
C ALA A 218 -22.82 -10.26 -3.99
N GLU A 219 -22.60 -11.34 -4.75
CA GLU A 219 -23.56 -12.46 -4.87
C GLU A 219 -23.80 -13.13 -3.51
N GLN A 220 -22.73 -13.34 -2.73
CA GLN A 220 -22.83 -13.92 -1.40
C GLN A 220 -23.59 -13.00 -0.43
N GLN A 221 -23.34 -11.69 -0.48
CA GLN A 221 -24.10 -10.71 0.31
C GLN A 221 -25.59 -10.71 -0.05
N GLU A 222 -25.92 -10.76 -1.34
CA GLU A 222 -27.31 -10.80 -1.80
C GLU A 222 -28.04 -12.06 -1.33
N LYS A 223 -27.38 -13.22 -1.42
CA LYS A 223 -27.91 -14.48 -0.93
C LYS A 223 -28.20 -14.42 0.57
N LEU A 224 -27.27 -13.89 1.36
CA LEU A 224 -27.46 -13.72 2.81
C LEU A 224 -28.60 -12.75 3.13
N ARG A 225 -28.72 -11.66 2.36
CA ARG A 225 -29.83 -10.70 2.49
C ARG A 225 -31.19 -11.38 2.24
N CYS A 226 -31.32 -12.12 1.14
CA CYS A 226 -32.53 -12.87 0.81
C CYS A 226 -32.93 -13.86 1.92
N VAL A 227 -31.96 -14.59 2.48
CA VAL A 227 -32.21 -15.54 3.58
C VAL A 227 -32.74 -14.81 4.81
N ARG A 228 -32.13 -13.68 5.17
CA ARG A 228 -32.55 -12.86 6.32
C ARG A 228 -33.97 -12.31 6.14
N GLU A 229 -34.28 -11.77 4.97
CA GLU A 229 -35.60 -11.20 4.66
C GLU A 229 -36.69 -12.27 4.66
N ARG A 230 -36.42 -13.43 4.08
CA ARG A 230 -37.35 -14.57 4.12
C ARG A 230 -37.61 -15.05 5.55
N ALA A 231 -36.56 -15.15 6.37
CA ALA A 231 -36.70 -15.56 7.76
C ALA A 231 -37.50 -14.54 8.59
N ALA A 232 -37.25 -13.24 8.40
CA ALA A 232 -38.02 -12.18 9.04
C ALA A 232 -39.51 -12.25 8.67
N LYS A 233 -39.82 -12.38 7.37
CA LYS A 233 -41.20 -12.51 6.90
C LYS A 233 -41.91 -13.74 7.48
N ALA A 234 -41.24 -14.89 7.50
CA ALA A 234 -41.80 -16.12 8.05
C ALA A 234 -42.07 -16.01 9.56
N LEU A 235 -41.21 -15.29 10.30
CA LEU A 235 -41.43 -14.99 11.71
C LEU A 235 -42.66 -14.10 11.90
N ASP A 236 -42.79 -13.03 11.12
CA ASP A 236 -43.94 -12.12 11.20
C ASP A 236 -45.27 -12.84 10.89
N GLU A 237 -45.29 -13.69 9.85
CA GLU A 237 -46.46 -14.51 9.50
C GLU A 237 -46.83 -15.47 10.64
N ALA A 238 -45.85 -16.13 11.26
CA ALA A 238 -46.09 -17.04 12.37
C ALA A 238 -46.59 -16.33 13.63
N VAL A 239 -46.08 -15.14 13.94
CA VAL A 239 -46.53 -14.32 15.07
C VAL A 239 -47.97 -13.87 14.84
N ASN A 240 -48.30 -13.36 13.65
CA ASN A 240 -49.66 -12.92 13.35
C ASN A 240 -50.68 -14.06 13.44
N ALA A 241 -50.35 -15.26 12.95
CA ALA A 241 -51.22 -16.43 13.03
C ALA A 241 -51.49 -16.92 14.47
N ILE A 242 -50.68 -16.53 15.46
CA ILE A 242 -50.90 -16.84 16.88
C ILE A 242 -51.78 -15.77 17.55
N LEU A 243 -51.73 -14.53 17.05
CA LEU A 243 -52.45 -13.39 17.60
C LEU A 243 -53.90 -13.27 17.10
N GLU A 244 -54.22 -13.87 15.94
CA GLU A 244 -55.58 -14.02 15.39
C GLU A 244 -56.32 -15.23 15.99
#